data_AF-A0A7V5C901-F1
#
_entry.id   AF-A0A7V5C901-F1
#
_cell.length_a   1.000
_cell.length_b   1.000
_cell.length_c   1.000
_cell.angle_alpha   90.00
_cell.angle_beta   90.00
_cell.angle_gamma   90.00
#
_symmetry.space_group_name_H-M   'P 1'
#
loop_
_entity.id
_entity.type
_entity.pdbx_description
1 polymer ?
#
loop_
_entity_poly.entity_id
_entity_poly.type
_entity_poly.pdbx_seq_one_letter_code
_entity_poly.pdbx_strand_id
1 'polypeptide(L)' 'MEIDGAPGDLGEVHEATFATLTVRMPQGAALASLARPDFYPRAARAFAVVGTGEARPSGCFILRKGVVF' A
#
# COMPACT_ATOMS: atom_id res chain seq x y z
N MET A 1 -3.09 -0.05 3.69
CA MET A 1 -3.91 -1.15 4.27
C MET A 1 -5.32 -0.61 4.49
N GLU A 2 -6.40 -1.38 4.51
CA GLU A 2 -7.71 -0.80 4.87
C GLU A 2 -7.72 -0.23 6.30
N ILE A 3 -8.58 0.75 6.53
CA ILE A 3 -8.88 1.24 7.88
C ILE A 3 -9.87 0.25 8.50
N ASP A 4 -9.57 -0.25 9.71
CA ASP A 4 -10.45 -1.20 10.39
C ASP A 4 -11.84 -0.61 10.58
N GLY A 5 -12.87 -1.35 10.14
CA GLY A 5 -14.27 -0.92 10.23
C GLY A 5 -14.71 0.11 9.18
N ALA A 6 -13.81 0.55 8.30
CA ALA A 6 -14.08 1.54 7.26
C ALA A 6 -13.49 1.10 5.90
N PRO A 7 -14.03 0.02 5.29
CA PRO A 7 -13.55 -0.48 4.01
C PRO A 7 -13.81 0.55 2.90
N GLY A 8 -12.78 0.80 2.08
CA GLY A 8 -12.85 1.79 1.00
C GLY A 8 -12.46 3.21 1.39
N ASP A 9 -12.40 3.53 2.69
CA ASP A 9 -11.99 4.86 3.14
C ASP A 9 -10.47 5.06 2.98
N LEU A 10 -10.09 6.27 2.54
CA LEU A 10 -8.71 6.70 2.45
C LEU A 10 -8.39 7.65 3.60
N GLY A 11 -7.37 7.29 4.38
CA GLY A 11 -6.79 8.19 5.39
C GLY A 11 -5.68 9.04 4.80
N GLU A 12 -5.20 10.01 5.57
CA GLU A 12 -4.16 10.96 5.16
C GLU A 12 -2.90 10.28 4.58
N VAL A 13 -2.45 9.19 5.19
CA VAL A 13 -1.28 8.43 4.72
C VAL A 13 -1.53 7.74 3.38
N HIS A 14 -2.77 7.31 3.12
CA HIS A 14 -3.14 6.70 1.84
C HIS A 14 -3.12 7.76 0.74
N GLU A 15 -3.74 8.91 0.99
CA GLU A 15 -3.80 10.02 0.03
C GLU A 15 -2.40 10.51 -0.32
N ALA A 16 -1.55 10.78 0.68
CA ALA A 16 -0.17 11.22 0.45
C ALA A 16 0.65 10.21 -0.36
N THR A 17 0.50 8.92 -0.05
CA THR A 17 1.19 7.85 -0.77
C THR A 17 0.65 7.70 -2.18
N PHE A 18 -0.66 7.75 -2.37
CA PHE A 18 -1.31 7.57 -3.67
C PHE A 18 -1.03 8.75 -4.59
N ALA A 19 -0.98 9.98 -4.08
CA ALA A 19 -0.54 11.14 -4.83
C ALA A 19 0.90 10.97 -5.35
N THR A 20 1.79 10.42 -4.51
CA THR A 20 3.18 10.13 -4.89
C THR A 20 3.29 9.03 -5.94
N LEU A 21 2.47 7.99 -5.83
CA LEU A 21 2.50 6.85 -6.75
C LEU A 21 1.84 7.17 -8.10
N THR A 22 0.69 7.85 -8.09
CA THR A 22 -0.12 8.12 -9.30
C THR A 22 0.71 8.72 -10.43
N VAL A 23 1.58 9.68 -10.13
CA VAL A 23 2.43 10.35 -11.14
C VAL A 23 3.59 9.49 -11.66
N ARG A 24 3.82 8.30 -11.08
CA ARG A 24 4.91 7.36 -11.41
C ARG A 24 4.40 5.98 -11.85
N MET A 25 3.09 5.76 -11.85
CA MET A 25 2.52 4.45 -12.13
C MET A 25 2.62 4.10 -13.61
N PRO A 26 3.03 2.87 -13.95
CA PRO A 26 2.98 2.41 -15.32
C PRO A 26 1.54 2.22 -15.79
N GLN A 27 1.34 2.25 -17.10
CA GLN A 27 0.03 2.01 -17.69
C GLN A 27 -0.53 0.64 -17.26
N GLY A 28 -1.78 0.63 -16.80
CA GLY A 28 -2.46 -0.59 -16.33
C GLY A 28 -2.12 -1.01 -14.89
N ALA A 29 -1.27 -0.28 -14.17
CA ALA A 29 -1.14 -0.47 -12.73
C ALA A 29 -2.38 0.04 -11.99
N ALA A 30 -2.67 -0.56 -10.83
CA ALA A 30 -3.78 -0.17 -9.97
C ALA A 30 -3.29 0.04 -8.53
N LEU A 31 -3.90 1.02 -7.86
CA LEU A 31 -3.81 1.18 -6.42
C LEU A 31 -5.05 0.53 -5.81
N ALA A 32 -4.84 -0.38 -4.87
CA ALA A 32 -5.90 -1.13 -4.22
C ALA A 32 -5.62 -1.28 -2.73
N SER A 33 -6.68 -1.50 -1.96
CA SER A 33 -6.61 -1.78 -0.54
C SER A 33 -6.76 -3.28 -0.27
N LEU A 34 -6.27 -3.71 0.89
CA LEU A 34 -6.47 -5.06 1.42
C LEU A 34 -6.88 -4.92 2.87
N ALA A 35 -7.87 -5.70 3.28
CA ALA A 35 -8.25 -5.86 4.67
C ALA A 35 -7.04 -6.33 5.48
N ARG A 36 -6.97 -5.90 6.75
CA ARG A 36 -5.88 -6.29 7.67
C ARG A 36 -5.61 -7.80 7.77
N PRO A 37 -6.62 -8.69 7.85
CA PRO A 37 -6.38 -10.15 7.87
C PRO A 37 -5.76 -10.69 6.58
N ASP A 38 -5.96 -10.04 5.43
CA ASP A 38 -5.36 -10.42 4.14
C ASP A 38 -3.99 -9.78 3.92
N PHE A 39 -3.77 -8.60 4.49
CA PHE A 39 -2.53 -7.85 4.35
C PHE A 39 -1.35 -8.57 5.00
N TYR A 40 -1.48 -8.99 6.26
CA TYR A 40 -0.34 -9.58 6.99
C TYR A 40 0.17 -10.90 6.38
N PRO A 41 -0.68 -11.86 5.99
CA PRO A 41 -0.22 -13.05 5.28
C PRO A 41 0.49 -12.72 3.95
N ARG A 42 0.05 -11.68 3.25
CA ARG A 42 0.74 -11.22 2.03
C ARG A 42 2.08 -10.58 2.34
N ALA A 43 2.15 -9.73 3.36
CA ALA A 43 3.37 -9.06 3.79
C ALA A 43 4.43 -10.07 4.28
N ALA A 44 4.03 -11.13 4.98
CA ALA A 44 4.92 -12.21 5.41
C ALA A 44 5.59 -12.97 4.24
N ARG A 45 5.02 -12.89 3.04
CA ARG A 45 5.55 -13.49 1.80
C ARG A 45 6.29 -12.48 0.91
N ALA A 46 6.45 -11.24 1.36
CA ALA A 46 7.18 -10.22 0.60
C ALA A 46 8.67 -10.57 0.54
N PHE A 47 9.33 -10.11 -0.52
CA PHE A 47 10.78 -10.28 -0.66
C PHE A 47 11.56 -9.57 0.46
N ALA A 48 11.10 -8.41 0.89
CA ALA A 48 11.67 -7.63 1.98
C ALA A 48 10.61 -6.73 2.62
N VAL A 49 10.87 -6.31 3.86
CA VAL A 49 10.10 -5.29 4.57
C VAL A 49 11.04 -4.15 4.91
N VAL A 50 10.65 -2.92 4.56
CA VAL A 50 11.39 -1.71 4.92
C VAL A 50 10.67 -1.04 6.08
N GLY A 51 11.30 -1.06 7.26
CA GLY A 51 10.83 -0.31 8.42
C GLY A 51 11.05 1.19 8.20
N THR A 52 10.01 1.99 8.44
CA THR A 52 10.08 3.46 8.33
C THR A 52 9.70 4.12 9.66
N GLY A 53 9.89 5.44 9.75
CA GLY A 53 9.41 6.25 10.87
C GLY A 53 7.96 6.74 10.71
N GLU A 54 7.22 6.21 9.74
CA GLU A 54 5.81 6.57 9.55
C GLU A 54 4.97 6.14 10.77
N ALA A 55 4.32 7.11 11.41
CA ALA A 55 3.55 6.89 12.63
C ALA A 55 2.03 6.89 12.39
N ARG A 56 1.56 7.32 11.21
CA ARG A 56 0.14 7.37 10.87
C ARG A 56 -0.43 5.95 10.70
N PRO A 57 -1.65 5.66 11.20
CA PRO A 57 -2.25 4.33 11.14
C PRO A 57 -2.54 3.90 9.70
N SER A 58 -2.60 2.58 9.47
CA SER A 58 -2.81 1.97 8.15
C SER A 58 -1.76 2.32 7.07
N GLY A 59 -0.65 2.96 7.46
CA GLY A 59 0.44 3.41 6.59
C GLY A 59 1.37 2.33 6.00
N CYS A 60 0.98 1.06 6.07
CA CYS A 60 1.72 -0.03 5.44
C CYS A 60 1.22 -0.28 4.01
N PHE A 61 2.16 -0.42 3.07
CA PHE A 61 1.90 -0.64 1.65
C PHE A 61 2.70 -1.84 1.13
N ILE A 62 2.12 -2.59 0.19
CA ILE A 62 2.79 -3.69 -0.50
C ILE A 62 3.00 -3.27 -1.95
N LEU A 63 4.25 -3.30 -2.41
CA LEU A 63 4.61 -2.97 -3.78
C LEU A 63 4.97 -4.24 -4.54
N ARG A 64 4.54 -4.32 -5.80
CA ARG A 64 4.93 -5.38 -6.73
C ARG A 64 5.83 -4.79 -7.81
N LYS A 65 7.09 -5.23 -7.84
CA LYS A 65 8.05 -4.80 -8.86
C LYS A 65 7.58 -5.25 -10.25
N GLY A 66 7.57 -4.31 -11.20
CA GLY A 66 7.35 -4.59 -12.62
C GLY A 66 8.62 -5.04 -13.34
N VAL A 67 8.59 -4.99 -14.67
CA VAL A 67 9.75 -5.26 -15.53
C VAL A 67 10.32 -3.92 -16.03
N VAL A 68 11.65 -3.83 -16.14
CA VAL A 68 12.34 -2.72 -16.81
C VAL A 68 12.79 -3.25 -18.17
N PHE A 69 12.44 -2.54 -19.25
CA PHE A 69 12.81 -2.87 -20.62
C PHE A 69 13.99 -2.02 -21.09
#